data_AF-A0A2P7QG73-F1
#
_entry.id   AF-A0A2P7QG73-F1
#
_cell.length_a   1.000
_cell.length_b   1.000
_cell.length_c   1.000
_cell.angle_alpha   90.00
_cell.angle_beta   90.00
_cell.angle_gamma   90.00
#
_symmetry.space_group_name_H-M   'P 1'
#
loop_
_entity.id
_entity.type
_entity.pdbx_description
1 polymer ?
#
loop_
_entity_poly.entity_id
_entity_poly.type
_entity_poly.pdbx_seq_one_letter_code
_entity_poly.pdbx_strand_id
1 'polypeptide(L)' 'DGSFSYTPAAGEEGEVRFQYRLTDGDGDSTTATVTLTLQDDSTPTVSVLLAEGDDGVVWESALPAGRGGGDL' A
#
# COMPACT_ATOMS: atom_id res chain seq x y z
N ASP A 1 23.26 11.26 -16.65
CA ASP A 1 23.22 9.90 -16.07
C ASP A 1 21.92 9.16 -16.41
N GLY A 2 20.88 9.84 -16.89
CA GLY A 2 19.63 9.17 -17.29
C GLY A 2 18.73 8.82 -16.09
N SER A 3 18.99 9.46 -14.94
CA SER A 3 18.23 9.25 -13.72
C SER A 3 16.81 9.82 -13.84
N PHE A 4 15.82 9.03 -13.44
CA PHE A 4 14.42 9.43 -13.36
C PHE A 4 13.93 9.26 -11.91
N SER A 5 13.12 10.21 -11.44
CA SER A 5 12.50 10.14 -10.12
C SER A 5 10.99 10.12 -10.27
N TYR A 6 10.36 9.15 -9.61
CA TYR A 6 8.93 9.00 -9.53
C TYR A 6 8.52 8.89 -8.08
N THR A 7 7.55 9.69 -7.66
CA THR A 7 6.95 9.61 -6.32
C THR A 7 5.46 9.41 -6.50
N PRO A 8 4.94 8.19 -6.27
CA PRO A 8 3.51 7.95 -6.35
C PRO A 8 2.75 8.71 -5.26
N ALA A 9 1.49 9.04 -5.53
CA ALA A 9 0.59 9.53 -4.50
C ALA A 9 0.29 8.43 -3.46
N ALA A 10 -0.16 8.82 -2.26
CA ALA A 10 -0.59 7.85 -1.26
C ALA A 10 -1.77 7.01 -1.81
N GLY A 11 -1.64 5.68 -1.74
CA GLY A 11 -2.64 4.75 -2.27
C GLY A 11 -2.71 4.66 -3.80
N GLU A 12 -1.67 5.12 -4.51
CA GLU A 12 -1.61 4.99 -5.97
C GLU A 12 -1.27 3.55 -6.38
N GLU A 13 -2.13 2.96 -7.21
CA GLU A 13 -2.06 1.56 -7.65
C GLU A 13 -2.12 1.49 -9.18
N GLY A 14 -1.61 0.40 -9.75
CA GLY A 14 -1.73 0.13 -11.18
C GLY A 14 -0.45 0.40 -11.98
N GLU A 15 -0.59 0.62 -13.29
CA GLU A 15 0.54 0.67 -14.21
C GLU A 15 0.84 2.11 -14.67
N VAL A 16 2.11 2.51 -14.50
CA VAL A 16 2.62 3.81 -14.95
C VAL A 16 3.61 3.57 -16.08
N ARG A 17 3.38 4.23 -17.23
CA ARG A 17 4.19 4.06 -18.45
C ARG A 17 4.84 5.37 -18.84
N PHE A 18 6.15 5.33 -19.07
CA PHE A 18 6.92 6.47 -19.58
C PHE A 18 7.69 6.06 -20.82
N GLN A 19 7.70 6.92 -21.84
CA GLN A 19 8.57 6.76 -23.00
C GLN A 19 9.81 7.62 -22.87
N TYR A 20 10.95 7.08 -23.27
CA TYR A 20 12.19 7.83 -23.41
C TYR A 20 12.80 7.60 -24.79
N ARG A 21 13.48 8.63 -25.30
CA ARG A 21 14.16 8.60 -26.58
C ARG A 21 15.66 8.59 -26.35
N LEU A 22 16.31 7.54 -26.83
CA LEU A 22 17.77 7.44 -26.94
C LEU A 22 18.17 8.07 -28.26
N THR A 23 19.23 8.88 -28.29
CA THR A 23 19.84 9.38 -29.52
C THR A 23 21.32 9.08 -29.43
N ASP A 24 21.88 8.43 -30.45
CA ASP A 24 23.31 8.15 -30.51
C ASP A 24 24.11 9.37 -31.00
N GLY A 25 25.44 9.22 -31.10
CA GLY A 25 26.33 10.30 -31.53
C GLY A 25 26.14 10.73 -32.98
N ASP A 26 25.43 9.93 -33.76
CA ASP A 26 25.35 10.03 -35.22
C ASP A 26 23.98 10.58 -35.65
N GLY A 27 23.05 10.70 -34.69
CA GLY A 27 21.75 11.36 -34.83
C GLY A 27 20.57 10.40 -34.92
N ASP A 28 20.83 9.09 -34.93
CA ASP A 28 19.78 8.09 -34.94
C ASP A 28 19.12 8.03 -33.56
N SER A 29 17.79 7.88 -33.56
CA SER A 29 17.03 7.83 -32.33
C SER A 29 16.08 6.65 -32.24
N THR A 30 16.02 6.07 -31.05
CA THR A 30 15.14 4.95 -30.71
C THR A 30 14.27 5.34 -29.52
N THR A 31 13.01 4.91 -29.54
CA THR A 31 12.09 5.11 -28.43
C THR A 31 11.94 3.81 -27.65
N ALA A 32 12.02 3.88 -26.33
CA ALA A 32 11.79 2.77 -25.43
C ALA A 32 10.75 3.14 -24.37
N THR A 33 10.02 2.14 -23.89
CA THR A 33 8.97 2.31 -22.88
C THR A 33 9.44 1.69 -21.57
N VAL A 34 9.34 2.45 -20.49
CA VAL A 34 9.47 1.95 -19.11
C VAL A 34 8.07 1.76 -18.55
N THR A 35 7.81 0.58 -18.00
CA THR A 35 6.60 0.25 -17.26
C THR A 35 6.95 0.09 -15.78
N LEU A 36 6.29 0.86 -14.92
CA LEU A 36 6.28 0.66 -13.47
C LEU A 36 4.93 0.06 -13.07
N THR A 37 4.96 -1.02 -12.29
CA THR A 37 3.76 -1.60 -11.69
C THR A 37 3.75 -1.26 -10.19
N LEU A 38 2.74 -0.52 -9.77
CA LEU A 38 2.45 -0.25 -8.36
C LEU A 38 1.50 -1.32 -7.86
N GLN A 39 1.95 -2.10 -6.88
CA GLN A 39 1.13 -3.12 -6.23
C GLN A 39 0.13 -2.46 -5.28
N ASP A 40 -0.96 -3.18 -5.00
CA ASP A 40 -1.99 -2.72 -4.06
C ASP A 40 -1.38 -2.35 -2.70
N ASP A 41 -1.82 -1.23 -2.15
CA ASP A 41 -1.49 -0.87 -0.78
C ASP A 41 -2.30 -1.78 0.15
N SER A 42 -1.61 -2.62 0.92
CA SER A 42 -2.28 -3.56 1.81
C SER A 42 -2.74 -2.80 3.07
N THR A 43 -3.91 -2.16 3.01
CA THR A 43 -4.57 -1.69 4.22
C THR A 43 -4.90 -2.89 5.12
N PRO A 44 -4.39 -2.95 6.37
CA PRO A 44 -4.71 -4.06 7.27
C PRO A 44 -6.20 -4.00 7.61
N THR A 45 -6.93 -5.06 7.27
CA THR A 45 -8.34 -5.21 7.63
C THR A 45 -8.46 -5.99 8.94
N VAL A 46 -9.21 -5.43 9.89
CA VAL A 46 -9.56 -6.11 11.15
C VAL A 46 -11.05 -6.47 11.06
N SER A 47 -11.32 -7.76 10.85
CA SER A 47 -12.67 -8.30 10.79
C SER A 47 -13.07 -8.81 12.17
N VAL A 48 -14.02 -8.15 12.84
CA VAL A 48 -14.64 -8.66 14.07
C VAL A 48 -15.96 -9.33 13.69
N LEU A 49 -16.03 -10.67 13.82
CA LEU A 49 -17.27 -11.42 13.61
C LEU A 49 -18.04 -11.42 14.93
N LEU A 50 -19.10 -10.61 15.01
CA LEU A 50 -20.00 -10.55 16.16
C LEU A 50 -21.14 -11.54 15.95
N ALA A 51 -21.38 -12.43 16.91
CA ALA A 51 -22.56 -13.29 16.91
C ALA A 51 -23.84 -12.45 17.07
N GLU A 52 -25.00 -12.94 16.62
CA GLU A 52 -26.27 -12.21 16.75
C GLU A 52 -26.56 -11.91 18.23
N GLY A 53 -26.48 -10.63 18.61
CA GLY A 53 -26.66 -10.16 20.00
C GLY A 53 -25.38 -9.74 20.72
N ASP A 54 -24.21 -9.82 20.07
CA ASP A 54 -22.94 -9.35 20.61
C ASP A 54 -22.77 -7.84 20.35
N ASP A 55 -22.50 -7.07 21.41
CA ASP A 55 -22.52 -5.59 21.41
C ASP A 55 -21.26 -4.96 20.80
N GLY A 56 -20.34 -5.77 20.29
CA GLY A 56 -19.12 -5.29 19.63
C GLY A 56 -18.08 -4.74 20.59
N VAL A 57 -18.28 -4.89 21.90
CA VAL A 57 -17.37 -4.35 22.90
C VAL A 57 -16.34 -5.40 23.29
N VAL A 58 -15.08 -5.16 22.91
CA VAL A 58 -13.96 -5.98 23.37
C VAL A 58 -13.60 -5.55 24.79
N TRP A 59 -14.08 -6.31 25.77
CA TRP A 59 -13.69 -6.13 27.16
C TRP A 59 -12.32 -6.75 27.41
N GLU A 60 -11.40 -6.00 28.00
CA GLU A 60 -10.09 -6.52 28.41
C GLU A 60 -10.18 -7.66 29.43
N SER A 61 -11.29 -7.74 30.16
CA SER A 61 -11.63 -8.82 31.08
C SER A 61 -11.93 -10.15 30.38
N ALA A 62 -12.22 -10.14 29.08
CA ALA A 62 -12.42 -11.33 28.27
C ALA A 62 -11.11 -11.90 27.68
N LEU A 63 -9.98 -11.21 27.83
CA LEU A 63 -8.67 -11.71 27.40
C LEU A 63 -8.01 -12.55 28.53
N PRO A 64 -7.53 -13.78 28.24
CA PRO A 64 -6.95 -14.68 29.25
C PRO A 64 -5.72 -14.16 30.02
N ALA A 65 -5.16 -13.01 29.62
CA ALA A 65 -4.00 -12.38 30.25
C ALA A 65 -4.26 -10.95 30.78
N GLY A 66 -5.52 -10.49 30.78
CA GLY A 66 -5.91 -9.18 31.32
C GLY A 66 -5.68 -9.13 32.83
N ARG A 67 -4.59 -8.48 33.27
CA ARG A 67 -4.37 -8.19 34.69
C ARG A 67 -5.33 -7.09 35.12
N GLY A 68 -6.45 -7.51 35.70
CA GLY A 68 -7.21 -6.85 36.76
C GLY A 68 -7.44 -5.34 36.63
N GLY A 69 -8.69 -4.98 36.33
CA GLY A 69 -9.22 -3.64 36.57
C GLY A 69 -8.97 -3.20 38.02
N GLY A 70 -8.52 -1.96 38.16
CA GLY A 70 -8.67 -1.21 39.39
C GLY A 70 -10.05 -0.56 39.36
N ASP A 71 -10.89 -0.92 40.33
CA ASP A 71 -12.18 -0.31 40.57
C ASP A 71 -12.05 1.22 40.75
N LEU A 72 -12.94 1.97 40.10
CA LEU A 72 -13.42 3.27 40.57
C LEU A 72 -14.94 3.25 40.61
#